data_AF-A0A932BTI4-F1
#
_entry.id   AF-A0A932BTI4-F1
#
_cell.length_a   1.000
_cell.length_b   1.000
_cell.length_c   1.000
_cell.angle_alpha   90.00
_cell.angle_beta   90.00
_cell.angle_gamma   90.00
#
_symmetry.space_group_name_H-M   'P 1'
#
loop_
_entity.id
_entity.type
_entity.pdbx_description
1 polymer ?
#
loop_
_entity_poly.entity_id
_entity_poly.type
_entity_poly.pdbx_seq_one_letter_code
_entity_poly.pdbx_strand_id
1 'polypeptide(L)'
;MTRITFQRSGGFTGRTISLTLNLDDLPPDQASTLNRLLANANFFNLPADSAKRPVPDEFTYTVTVETGQQSHTIRTSDTSAPESLRPLLDDLSLRARTQRA
;
A
#
# COMPACT_ATOMS: atom_id res chain seq x y z
N MET A 1 9.80 -8.03 13.13
CA MET A 1 8.92 -6.84 13.07
C MET A 1 8.93 -6.22 11.68
N THR A 2 7.89 -6.53 10.94
CA THR A 2 7.57 -5.92 9.65
C THR A 2 6.21 -5.21 9.79
N ARG A 3 6.19 -3.90 9.62
CA ARG A 3 5.00 -3.05 9.71
C ARG A 3 4.69 -2.48 8.34
N ILE A 4 3.43 -2.54 7.95
CA ILE A 4 2.92 -1.98 6.70
C ILE A 4 1.90 -0.90 7.06
N THR A 5 2.18 0.31 6.60
CA THR A 5 1.29 1.45 6.71
C THR A 5 0.80 1.79 5.32
N PHE A 6 -0.52 1.76 5.13
CA PHE A 6 -1.20 2.09 3.89
C PHE A 6 -2.09 3.30 4.10
N GLN A 7 -2.06 4.23 3.16
CA GLN A 7 -2.95 5.37 3.14
C GLN A 7 -3.44 5.61 1.72
N ARG A 8 -4.75 5.74 1.57
CA ARG A 8 -5.39 6.18 0.32
C ARG A 8 -6.16 7.46 0.58
N SER A 9 -5.81 8.49 -0.17
CA SER A 9 -6.45 9.82 -0.13
C SER A 9 -6.84 10.25 -1.53
N GLY A 10 -7.95 10.99 -1.65
CA GLY A 10 -8.46 11.47 -2.93
C GLY A 10 -9.83 10.89 -3.27
N GLY A 11 -10.25 11.12 -4.52
CA GLY A 11 -11.61 10.86 -4.97
C GLY A 11 -12.62 11.91 -4.49
N PHE A 12 -13.66 12.10 -5.29
CA PHE A 12 -14.68 13.15 -5.19
C PHE A 12 -15.42 13.25 -3.83
N THR A 13 -15.24 12.29 -2.93
CA THR A 13 -15.92 12.23 -1.63
C THR A 13 -15.05 12.63 -0.42
N GLY A 14 -13.76 12.94 -0.64
CA GLY A 14 -12.85 13.40 0.44
C GLY A 14 -12.53 12.36 1.53
N ARG A 15 -12.85 11.08 1.30
CA ARG A 15 -12.67 10.01 2.30
C ARG A 15 -11.26 9.44 2.25
N THR A 16 -10.42 9.88 3.20
CA THR A 16 -9.13 9.25 3.45
C THR A 16 -9.31 7.96 4.26
N ILE A 17 -8.74 6.86 3.77
CA ILE A 17 -8.57 5.62 4.52
C ILE A 17 -7.10 5.44 4.85
N SER A 18 -6.83 4.98 6.06
CA SER A 18 -5.51 4.55 6.49
C SER A 18 -5.64 3.19 7.17
N LEU A 19 -4.62 2.37 6.99
CA LEU A 19 -4.52 1.01 7.48
C LEU A 19 -3.11 0.81 7.98
N THR A 20 -2.97 0.33 9.20
CA THR A 20 -1.68 -0.06 9.75
C THR A 20 -1.77 -1.52 10.16
N LEU A 21 -0.85 -2.33 9.64
CA LEU A 21 -0.79 -3.76 9.90
C LEU A 21 0.62 -4.13 10.32
N ASN A 22 0.73 -5.00 11.32
CA ASN A 22 1.99 -5.64 11.67
C ASN A 22 1.95 -7.07 11.13
N LEU A 23 2.90 -7.44 10.27
CA LEU A 23 2.99 -8.80 9.74
C LEU A 23 3.21 -9.84 10.85
N ASP A 24 3.93 -9.47 11.90
CA ASP A 24 4.16 -10.34 13.07
C ASP A 24 2.87 -10.58 13.90
N ASP A 25 1.86 -9.71 13.77
CA ASP A 25 0.57 -9.82 14.45
C ASP A 25 -0.49 -10.52 13.56
N LEU A 26 -0.21 -10.61 12.26
CA LEU A 26 -1.11 -11.22 11.30
C LEU A 26 -0.99 -12.76 11.29
N PRO A 27 -2.06 -13.48 10.93
CA PRO A 27 -2.00 -14.91 10.71
C PRO A 27 -0.92 -15.25 9.68
N PRO A 28 -0.18 -16.36 9.84
CA PRO A 28 0.92 -16.73 8.95
C PRO A 28 0.51 -16.84 7.48
N ASP A 29 -0.74 -17.24 7.22
CA ASP A 29 -1.32 -17.31 5.88
C ASP A 29 -1.45 -15.92 5.22
N GLN A 30 -1.90 -14.93 5.99
CA GLN A 30 -2.03 -13.54 5.51
C GLN A 30 -0.67 -12.86 5.36
N ALA A 31 0.23 -13.07 6.33
CA ALA A 31 1.59 -12.54 6.27
C ALA A 31 2.36 -13.11 5.06
N SER A 32 2.20 -14.40 4.76
CA SER A 32 2.81 -15.04 3.59
C SER A 32 2.24 -14.50 2.27
N THR A 33 0.94 -14.22 2.24
CA THR A 33 0.28 -13.58 1.07
C THR A 33 0.81 -12.18 0.82
N LEU A 34 0.88 -11.32 1.85
CA LEU A 34 1.44 -9.97 1.74
C LEU A 34 2.91 -9.99 1.31
N ASN A 35 3.71 -10.90 1.88
CA ASN A 35 5.12 -11.07 1.47
C ASN A 35 5.24 -11.45 -0.01
N ARG A 36 4.39 -12.38 -0.49
CA ARG A 36 4.37 -12.72 -1.92
C ARG A 36 3.97 -11.54 -2.79
N LEU A 37 2.97 -10.75 -2.39
CA LEU A 37 2.55 -9.57 -3.15
C LEU A 37 3.67 -8.52 -3.22
N LEU A 38 4.35 -8.25 -2.09
CA LEU A 38 5.49 -7.34 -2.02
C LEU A 38 6.66 -7.82 -2.90
N ALA A 39 6.97 -9.12 -2.86
CA ALA A 39 8.02 -9.72 -3.66
C ALA A 39 7.69 -9.67 -5.17
N ASN A 40 6.47 -10.03 -5.57
CA ASN A 40 6.02 -9.95 -6.97
C ASN A 40 5.99 -8.50 -7.49
N ALA A 41 5.58 -7.55 -6.66
CA ALA A 41 5.59 -6.13 -6.99
C ALA A 41 7.00 -5.53 -7.02
N ASN A 42 8.03 -6.27 -6.56
CA ASN A 42 9.38 -5.76 -6.33
C ASN A 42 9.36 -4.44 -5.54
N PHE A 43 8.56 -4.39 -4.46
CA PHE A 43 8.25 -3.15 -3.75
C PHE A 43 9.50 -2.35 -3.35
N PHE A 44 10.50 -3.01 -2.78
CA PHE A 44 11.75 -2.35 -2.36
C PHE A 44 12.59 -1.79 -3.52
N ASN A 45 12.36 -2.26 -4.75
CA ASN A 45 13.04 -1.77 -5.95
C ASN A 45 12.22 -0.70 -6.70
N LEU A 46 10.97 -0.48 -6.33
CA LEU A 46 10.12 0.53 -6.94
C LEU A 46 10.56 1.93 -6.49
N PRO A 47 10.44 2.93 -7.38
CA PRO A 47 10.76 4.31 -7.03
C PRO A 47 9.80 4.83 -5.95
N ALA A 48 10.37 5.51 -4.96
CA ALA A 48 9.61 6.11 -3.86
C ALA A 48 8.54 7.11 -4.35
N ASP A 49 8.79 7.79 -5.46
CA ASP A 49 7.83 8.68 -6.11
C ASP A 49 7.60 8.21 -7.54
N SER A 50 6.46 7.55 -7.75
CA SER A 50 5.96 7.17 -9.08
C SER A 50 4.83 8.09 -9.54
N ALA A 51 4.31 8.94 -8.66
CA ALA A 51 3.28 9.92 -8.97
C ALA A 51 3.86 11.10 -9.76
N LYS A 52 3.92 11.00 -11.09
CA LYS A 52 4.48 12.05 -11.98
C LYS A 52 3.84 13.44 -11.83
N ARG A 53 2.63 13.53 -11.27
CA ARG A 53 2.00 14.79 -10.85
C ARG A 53 0.76 14.46 -9.99
N PRO A 54 0.49 15.17 -8.88
CA PRO A 54 -0.80 15.07 -8.22
C PRO A 54 -1.86 15.61 -9.19
N VAL A 55 -2.68 14.72 -9.73
CA VAL A 55 -3.82 15.07 -10.58
C VAL A 55 -5.00 15.40 -9.66
N PRO A 56 -5.68 16.55 -9.86
CA PRO A 56 -6.92 16.84 -9.14
C PRO A 56 -7.92 15.68 -9.32
N ASP A 57 -8.61 15.30 -8.25
CA ASP A 57 -9.61 14.23 -8.21
C ASP A 57 -9.12 12.76 -8.29
N GLU A 58 -7.82 12.53 -8.46
CA GLU A 58 -7.26 11.17 -8.52
C GLU A 58 -7.03 10.55 -7.13
N PHE A 59 -7.13 9.22 -7.03
CA PHE A 59 -6.72 8.50 -5.83
C PHE A 59 -5.20 8.41 -5.74
N THR A 60 -4.66 8.93 -4.64
CA THR A 60 -3.26 8.80 -4.25
C THR A 60 -3.13 7.72 -3.19
N TYR A 61 -2.18 6.81 -3.40
CA TYR A 61 -1.83 5.72 -2.52
C TYR A 61 -0.42 5.95 -1.97
N THR A 62 -0.29 5.91 -0.65
CA THR A 62 0.99 5.93 0.05
C THR A 62 1.12 4.62 0.80
N VAL A 63 2.15 3.84 0.46
CA VAL A 63 2.47 2.56 1.10
C VAL A 63 3.84 2.71 1.73
N THR A 64 3.94 2.45 3.03
CA THR A 64 5.19 2.44 3.78
C THR A 64 5.37 1.04 4.35
N VAL A 65 6.49 0.40 4.02
CA VAL A 65 6.86 -0.91 4.52
C VAL A 65 8.12 -0.74 5.36
N GLU A 66 7.98 -0.95 6.66
CA GLU A 66 9.06 -0.91 7.63
C GLU A 66 9.40 -2.34 8.01
N THR A 67 10.58 -2.78 7.63
CA THR A 67 11.17 -4.02 8.12
C THR A 67 12.19 -3.66 9.19
N GLY A 68 12.49 -4.58 10.11
CA GLY A 68 13.51 -4.36 11.15
C GLY A 68 14.90 -3.97 10.65
N GLN A 69 15.18 -4.07 9.34
CA GLN A 69 16.45 -3.68 8.71
C GLN A 69 16.34 -2.45 7.80
N GLN A 70 15.16 -2.15 7.23
CA GLN A 70 14.97 -1.07 6.25
C GLN A 70 13.52 -0.60 6.19
N SER A 71 13.32 0.69 5.93
CA SER A 71 12.01 1.29 5.67
C SER A 71 11.95 1.82 4.24
N HIS A 72 10.89 1.45 3.51
CA HIS A 72 10.66 1.93 2.15
C HIS A 72 9.26 2.54 2.04
N THR A 73 9.18 3.75 1.50
CA THR A 73 7.91 4.46 1.29
C THR A 73 7.73 4.74 -0.19
N ILE A 74 6.56 4.36 -0.71
CA ILE A 74 6.16 4.58 -2.09
C ILE A 74 4.88 5.41 -2.12
N ARG A 75 4.91 6.45 -2.94
CA ARG A 75 3.75 7.24 -3.33
C ARG A 75 3.45 7.01 -4.80
N THR A 76 2.26 6.51 -5.06
CA THR A 76 1.73 6.27 -6.41
C THR A 76 0.28 6.72 -6.49
N SER A 77 -0.25 6.79 -7.70
CA SER A 77 -1.66 7.04 -7.97
C SER A 77 -2.28 5.95 -8.83
N ASP A 78 -3.59 5.96 -9.04
CA ASP A 78 -4.30 4.91 -9.80
C ASP A 78 -3.79 4.78 -11.24
N THR A 79 -3.49 5.91 -11.88
CA THR A 79 -2.98 5.97 -13.25
C THR A 79 -1.48 5.72 -13.36
N SER A 80 -0.71 6.01 -12.30
CA SER A 80 0.74 5.85 -12.28
C SER A 80 1.21 4.54 -11.66
N ALA A 81 0.32 3.81 -10.99
CA ALA A 81 0.65 2.56 -10.31
C ALA A 81 0.99 1.45 -11.33
N PRO A 82 2.15 0.80 -11.20
CA PRO A 82 2.50 -0.33 -12.04
C PRO A 82 1.52 -1.48 -11.80
N GLU A 83 1.24 -2.27 -12.83
CA GLU A 83 0.27 -3.37 -12.77
C GLU A 83 0.64 -4.41 -11.70
N SER A 84 1.95 -4.64 -11.49
CA SER A 84 2.47 -5.53 -10.45
C SER A 84 2.13 -5.07 -9.03
N LEU A 85 1.90 -3.77 -8.81
CA LEU A 85 1.56 -3.21 -7.50
C LEU A 85 0.04 -3.17 -7.25
N ARG A 86 -0.78 -3.18 -8.31
CA ARG A 86 -2.25 -3.20 -8.21
C ARG A 86 -2.81 -4.27 -7.27
N PRO A 87 -2.40 -5.56 -7.32
CA PRO A 87 -2.96 -6.57 -6.43
C PRO A 87 -2.63 -6.30 -4.95
N LEU A 88 -1.47 -5.68 -4.66
CA LEU A 88 -1.14 -5.26 -3.29
C LEU A 88 -2.04 -4.10 -2.83
N LEU A 89 -2.25 -3.10 -3.69
CA LEU A 89 -3.11 -1.95 -3.37
C LEU A 89 -4.58 -2.36 -3.16
N ASP A 90 -5.07 -3.31 -3.95
CA ASP A 90 -6.44 -3.83 -3.84
C ASP A 90 -6.65 -4.58 -2.53
N ASP A 91 -5.74 -5.52 -2.18
CA ASP A 91 -5.79 -6.27 -0.92
C ASP A 91 -5.71 -5.34 0.30
N LEU A 92 -4.79 -4.35 0.28
CA LEU A 92 -4.69 -3.34 1.35
C LEU A 92 -5.93 -2.45 1.41
N SER A 93 -6.50 -2.05 0.27
CA SER A 93 -7.73 -1.24 0.23
C SER A 93 -8.93 -2.00 0.76
N LEU A 94 -9.05 -3.29 0.44
CA LEU A 94 -10.11 -4.16 0.94
C LEU A 94 -10.02 -4.29 2.46
N ARG A 95 -8.83 -4.60 2.99
CA ARG A 95 -8.57 -4.68 4.44
C ARG A 95 -8.87 -3.37 5.16
N ALA A 96 -8.44 -2.24 4.60
CA ALA A 96 -8.67 -0.92 5.16
C ALA A 96 -10.17 -0.58 5.23
N ARG A 97 -10.96 -1.09 4.29
CA ARG A 97 -12.41 -0.95 4.28
C ARG A 97 -13.07 -1.87 5.31
N THR A 98 -12.62 -3.11 5.45
CA THR A 98 -13.15 -4.08 6.43
C THR A 98 -12.83 -3.67 7.87
N GLN A 99 -11.66 -3.09 8.14
CA GLN A 99 -11.31 -2.59 9.48
C GLN A 99 -12.16 -1.40 9.96
N ARG A 100 -12.91 -0.76 9.05
CA ARG A 100 -13.80 0.38 9.35
C ARG A 100 -15.29 -0.01 9.42
N ALA A 101 -15.65 -1.27 9.23
CA ALA A 101 -17.02 -1.79 9.32
C ALA A 101 -17.29 -2.36 10.71
#